data_AF-A0A382GCK7-F1
#
_entry.id   AF-A0A382GCK7-F1
#
_cell.length_a   1.000
_cell.length_b   1.000
_cell.length_c   1.000
_cell.angle_alpha   90.00
_cell.angle_beta   90.00
_cell.angle_gamma   90.00
#
_symmetry.space_group_name_H-M   'P 1'
#
loop_
_entity.id
_entity.type
_entity.pdbx_description
1 polymer ?
#
loop_
_entity_poly.entity_id
_entity_poly.type
_entity_poly.pdbx_seq_one_letter_code
_entity_poly.pdbx_strand_id
1 'polypeptide(L)'
;ENPEIDIYLFEGSSYRRFNHKTISISDGDVITLDQSQVKVLHTPGHYPDSCCFLLDDSLFTGDTVFIGRTGRTISAGSNVRTLYHSVYEKVLTLPQDITLFPGHDYGSKPYCSIEENIKISPLLQAEDEDDFVFRMEEYERRRIS
;
A
#
# COMPACT_ATOMS: atom_id res chain seq x y z
N GLU A 1 -11.89 30.74 -6.12
CA GLU A 1 -10.47 30.41 -6.39
C GLU A 1 -10.32 28.91 -6.29
N ASN A 2 -9.54 28.28 -7.16
CA ASN A 2 -9.17 26.88 -6.93
C ASN A 2 -8.22 26.85 -5.73
N PRO A 3 -8.41 25.93 -4.77
CA PRO A 3 -7.45 25.80 -3.68
C PRO A 3 -6.06 25.54 -4.26
N GLU A 4 -5.03 26.14 -3.67
CA GLU A 4 -3.67 25.68 -3.92
C GLU A 4 -3.58 24.25 -3.39
N ILE A 5 -3.28 23.30 -4.29
CA ILE A 5 -3.13 21.89 -3.96
C ILE A 5 -1.65 21.55 -4.08
N ASP A 6 -1.07 21.06 -2.99
CA ASP A 6 0.25 20.43 -3.02
C ASP A 6 0.10 18.95 -3.39
N ILE A 7 0.94 18.47 -4.31
CA ILE A 7 0.97 17.08 -4.76
C ILE A 7 2.27 16.44 -4.29
N TYR A 8 2.15 15.48 -3.37
CA TYR A 8 3.28 14.72 -2.87
C TYR A 8 3.54 13.50 -3.76
N LEU A 9 4.78 13.34 -4.23
CA LEU A 9 5.21 12.27 -5.13
C LEU A 9 6.47 11.62 -4.57
N PHE A 10 6.53 10.29 -4.62
CA PHE A 10 7.76 9.60 -4.26
C PHE A 10 8.90 10.03 -5.18
N GLU A 11 10.12 10.16 -4.64
CA GLU A 11 11.25 10.73 -5.39
C GLU A 11 11.57 9.97 -6.69
N GLY A 12 11.29 8.67 -6.74
CA GLY A 12 11.42 7.81 -7.92
C GLY A 12 10.25 7.84 -8.92
N SER A 13 9.19 8.63 -8.68
CA SER A 13 8.01 8.66 -9.55
C SER A 13 8.34 9.20 -10.95
N SER A 14 7.94 8.44 -11.97
CA SER A 14 8.08 8.82 -13.39
C SER A 14 6.99 9.77 -13.88
N TYR A 15 5.88 9.89 -13.13
CA TYR A 15 4.76 10.74 -13.49
C TYR A 15 4.90 12.13 -12.86
N ARG A 16 5.15 13.16 -13.69
CA ARG A 16 5.36 14.55 -13.20
C ARG A 16 4.51 15.60 -13.92
N ARG A 17 3.44 15.20 -14.60
CA ARG A 17 2.59 16.13 -15.37
C ARG A 17 1.40 16.60 -14.54
N PHE A 18 1.67 17.44 -13.56
CA PHE A 18 0.62 18.09 -12.77
C PHE A 18 0.69 19.61 -12.96
N ASN A 19 -0.49 20.25 -13.03
CA ASN A 19 -0.61 21.71 -13.09
C ASN A 19 -0.55 22.37 -11.69
N HIS A 20 0.06 21.69 -10.73
CA HIS A 20 0.12 22.08 -9.32
C HIS A 20 1.53 21.88 -8.78
N LYS A 21 1.83 22.48 -7.63
CA LYS A 21 3.12 22.32 -6.96
C LYS A 21 3.34 20.86 -6.59
N THR A 22 4.49 20.31 -6.98
CA THR A 22 4.88 18.95 -6.65
C THR A 22 5.97 18.96 -5.59
N ILE A 23 5.83 18.09 -4.59
CA ILE A 23 6.74 17.95 -3.47
C ILE A 23 7.26 16.52 -3.50
N SER A 24 8.59 16.36 -3.51
CA SER A 24 9.22 15.05 -3.46
C SER A 24 9.18 14.49 -2.03
N ILE A 25 8.83 13.22 -1.88
CA ILE A 25 8.85 12.49 -0.61
C ILE A 25 9.65 11.20 -0.73
N SER A 26 10.16 10.72 0.40
CA SER A 26 10.98 9.52 0.55
C SER A 26 10.42 8.61 1.64
N ASP A 27 10.94 7.39 1.73
CA ASP A 27 10.58 6.47 2.82
C ASP A 27 10.93 7.06 4.19
N GLY A 28 9.98 7.04 5.13
CA GLY A 28 10.18 7.56 6.48
C GLY A 28 9.98 9.07 6.63
N ASP A 29 9.75 9.81 5.55
CA ASP A 29 9.40 11.22 5.62
C ASP A 29 8.11 11.46 6.41
N VAL A 30 7.99 12.65 6.99
CA VAL A 30 6.77 13.10 7.67
C VAL A 30 6.22 14.32 6.95
N ILE A 31 5.03 14.17 6.38
CA ILE A 31 4.27 15.27 5.79
C ILE A 31 3.49 15.94 6.93
N THR A 32 3.71 17.24 7.13
CA THR A 32 2.97 18.02 8.12
C THR A 32 1.79 18.71 7.43
N LEU A 33 0.58 18.37 7.86
CA LEU A 33 -0.68 18.99 7.42
C LEU A 33 -1.32 19.67 8.63
N ASP A 34 -1.10 20.98 8.77
CA ASP A 34 -1.49 21.74 9.96
C ASP A 34 -0.96 21.11 11.26
N GLN A 35 -1.84 20.49 12.06
CA GLN A 35 -1.50 19.81 13.32
C GLN A 35 -1.31 18.30 13.15
N SER A 36 -1.60 17.76 11.96
CA SER A 36 -1.48 16.34 11.65
C SER A 36 -0.10 16.00 11.08
N GLN A 37 0.41 14.83 11.48
CA GLN A 37 1.66 14.27 10.94
C GLN A 37 1.34 12.99 10.19
N VAL A 38 1.66 12.96 8.90
CA VAL A 38 1.48 11.79 8.04
C VAL A 38 2.85 11.19 7.76
N LYS A 39 3.11 10.00 8.31
CA LYS A 39 4.34 9.26 8.02
C LYS A 39 4.22 8.54 6.69
N VAL A 40 5.22 8.71 5.84
CA VAL A 40 5.33 8.03 4.54
C VAL A 40 6.01 6.68 4.74
N LEU A 41 5.37 5.63 4.22
CA LEU A 41 5.96 4.30 4.11
C LEU A 41 6.05 3.98 2.62
N HIS A 42 7.25 3.91 2.06
CA HIS A 42 7.45 3.46 0.68
C HIS A 42 7.19 1.96 0.63
N THR A 43 6.19 1.56 -0.14
CA THR A 43 5.70 0.18 -0.22
C THR A 43 5.64 -0.30 -1.67
N PRO A 44 6.79 -0.36 -2.36
CA PRO A 44 6.85 -0.76 -3.76
C PRO A 44 6.40 -2.21 -3.95
N GLY A 45 5.99 -2.54 -5.17
CA GLY A 45 5.66 -3.91 -5.55
C GLY A 45 4.49 -3.97 -6.50
N HIS A 46 3.33 -3.40 -6.11
CA HIS A 46 2.24 -3.13 -7.05
C HIS A 46 2.72 -2.17 -8.16
N TYR A 47 3.39 -1.09 -7.75
CA TYR A 47 4.14 -0.21 -8.63
C TYR A 47 5.43 0.27 -7.92
N PRO A 48 6.50 0.66 -8.65
CA PRO A 48 7.75 1.09 -8.03
C PRO A 48 7.67 2.27 -7.06
N ASP A 49 6.68 3.16 -7.23
CA ASP A 49 6.52 4.38 -6.43
C ASP A 49 5.34 4.32 -5.45
N SER A 50 4.74 3.14 -5.27
CA SER A 50 3.65 2.93 -4.31
C SER A 50 4.08 3.28 -2.89
N CYS A 51 3.23 4.01 -2.17
CA CYS A 51 3.43 4.38 -0.78
C CYS A 51 2.16 4.14 0.03
N CYS A 52 2.32 3.76 1.29
CA CYS A 52 1.30 3.87 2.32
C CYS A 52 1.51 5.14 3.15
N PHE A 53 0.43 5.70 3.68
CA PHE A 53 0.45 6.91 4.50
C PHE A 53 -0.16 6.61 5.86
N LEU A 54 0.64 6.69 6.92
CA LEU A 54 0.19 6.47 8.30
C LEU A 54 -0.15 7.80 8.94
N LEU A 55 -1.39 7.96 9.35
CA LEU A 55 -1.91 9.11 10.09
C LEU A 55 -2.61 8.59 11.34
N ASP A 56 -2.03 8.89 12.50
CA ASP A 56 -2.49 8.34 13.79
C ASP A 56 -2.64 6.80 13.70
N ASP A 57 -3.82 6.27 14.01
CA ASP A 57 -4.13 4.84 13.95
C ASP A 57 -4.71 4.38 12.58
N SER A 58 -4.57 5.21 11.55
CA SER A 58 -5.11 4.98 10.20
C SER A 58 -4.00 4.85 9.16
N LEU A 59 -3.98 3.74 8.44
CA LEU A 59 -3.05 3.50 7.34
C LEU A 59 -3.78 3.53 6.00
N PHE A 60 -3.50 4.53 5.19
CA PHE A 60 -3.95 4.59 3.80
C PHE A 60 -3.01 3.76 2.94
N THR A 61 -3.47 2.63 2.41
CA THR A 61 -2.59 1.62 1.81
C THR A 61 -2.46 1.70 0.29
N GLY A 62 -3.26 2.57 -0.35
CA GLY A 62 -3.36 2.61 -1.81
C GLY A 62 -3.66 1.23 -2.37
N ASP A 63 -2.88 0.82 -3.38
CA ASP A 63 -2.97 -0.50 -3.99
C ASP A 63 -1.92 -1.49 -3.46
N THR A 64 -1.28 -1.20 -2.32
CA THR A 64 -0.33 -2.12 -1.68
C THR A 64 -1.09 -3.27 -1.01
N VAL A 65 -2.05 -2.92 -0.15
CA VAL A 65 -2.88 -3.87 0.62
C VAL A 65 -4.34 -3.47 0.50
N PHE A 66 -5.21 -4.45 0.27
CA PHE A 66 -6.67 -4.31 0.29
C PHE A 66 -7.27 -5.16 1.42
N ILE A 67 -8.58 -5.06 1.60
CA ILE A 67 -9.29 -5.94 2.53
C ILE A 67 -9.40 -7.35 1.92
N GLY A 68 -8.75 -8.31 2.58
CA GLY A 68 -8.67 -9.73 2.22
C GLY A 68 -7.61 -10.09 1.17
N ARG A 69 -6.82 -9.14 0.65
CA ARG A 69 -5.86 -9.38 -0.44
C ARG A 69 -4.81 -8.28 -0.57
N THR A 70 -3.85 -8.44 -1.48
CA THR A 70 -2.83 -7.41 -1.79
C THR A 70 -3.01 -6.82 -3.18
N GLY A 71 -2.21 -5.80 -3.50
CA GLY A 71 -1.92 -5.34 -4.85
C GLY A 71 -1.57 -6.47 -5.80
N ARG A 72 -1.93 -6.29 -7.08
CA ARG A 72 -1.48 -7.19 -8.16
C ARG A 72 -0.10 -6.75 -8.64
N THR A 73 0.69 -7.69 -9.16
CA THR A 73 2.01 -7.39 -9.73
C THR A 73 2.09 -7.86 -11.18
N ILE A 74 1.25 -7.26 -12.02
CA ILE A 74 1.11 -7.59 -13.45
C ILE A 74 1.57 -6.47 -14.40
N SER A 75 1.76 -5.26 -13.87
CA SER A 75 2.14 -4.08 -14.65
C SER A 75 3.64 -4.08 -14.96
N ALA A 76 4.04 -3.38 -16.02
CA ALA A 76 5.45 -3.12 -16.28
C ALA A 76 6.07 -2.36 -15.09
N GLY A 77 7.11 -2.93 -14.47
CA GLY A 77 7.78 -2.40 -13.28
C GLY A 77 7.26 -2.94 -11.94
N SER A 78 6.16 -3.69 -11.92
CA SER A 78 5.69 -4.36 -10.71
C SER A 78 6.55 -5.58 -10.37
N ASN A 79 6.60 -5.97 -9.09
CA ASN A 79 7.40 -7.09 -8.61
C ASN A 79 6.77 -7.72 -7.35
N VAL A 80 6.47 -9.02 -7.43
CA VAL A 80 5.80 -9.78 -6.35
C VAL A 80 6.66 -9.94 -5.10
N ARG A 81 7.97 -10.13 -5.24
CA ARG A 81 8.91 -10.27 -4.12
C ARG A 81 9.10 -8.92 -3.43
N THR A 82 9.21 -7.84 -4.19
CA THR A 82 9.21 -6.49 -3.64
C THR A 82 7.90 -6.18 -2.90
N LEU A 83 6.75 -6.60 -3.44
CA LEU A 83 5.47 -6.46 -2.76
C LEU A 83 5.45 -7.24 -1.43
N TYR A 84 6.00 -8.46 -1.40
CA TYR A 84 6.12 -9.24 -0.18
C TYR A 84 6.87 -8.46 0.91
N HIS A 85 8.07 -7.93 0.64
CA HIS A 85 8.82 -7.16 1.62
C HIS A 85 8.04 -5.91 2.09
N SER A 86 7.41 -5.18 1.17
CA SER A 86 6.56 -4.04 1.52
C SER A 86 5.41 -4.40 2.46
N VAL A 87 4.79 -5.55 2.24
CA VAL A 87 3.67 -6.01 3.07
C VAL A 87 4.20 -6.55 4.41
N TYR A 88 5.09 -7.53 4.38
CA TYR A 88 5.49 -8.29 5.57
C TYR A 88 6.48 -7.56 6.47
N GLU A 89 7.35 -6.71 5.92
CA GLU A 89 8.40 -6.03 6.69
C GLU A 89 8.06 -4.58 7.05
N LYS A 90 7.01 -4.01 6.44
CA LYS A 90 6.55 -2.63 6.74
C LYS A 90 5.12 -2.56 7.24
N VAL A 91 4.16 -3.12 6.49
CA VAL A 91 2.74 -3.00 6.85
C VAL A 91 2.40 -3.90 8.03
N LEU A 92 2.71 -5.19 7.96
CA LEU A 92 2.32 -6.17 9.00
C LEU A 92 3.12 -6.04 10.30
N THR A 93 4.23 -5.28 10.29
CA THR A 93 5.02 -4.96 11.49
C THR A 93 4.46 -3.80 12.32
N LEU A 94 3.45 -3.08 11.81
CA LEU A 94 2.76 -2.02 12.55
C LEU A 94 1.89 -2.62 13.69
N PRO A 95 1.44 -1.79 14.65
CA PRO A 95 0.46 -2.23 15.64
C PRO A 95 -0.77 -2.86 14.99
N GLN A 96 -1.23 -3.98 15.56
CA GLN A 96 -2.24 -4.84 14.92
C GLN A 96 -3.65 -4.20 14.88
N ASP A 97 -3.88 -3.18 15.70
CA ASP A 97 -5.10 -2.37 15.79
C ASP A 97 -5.16 -1.21 14.79
N ILE A 98 -4.07 -0.94 14.05
CA ILE A 98 -4.07 0.04 12.95
C ILE A 98 -5.17 -0.33 11.93
N THR A 99 -5.98 0.66 11.58
CA THR A 99 -7.07 0.50 10.61
C THR A 99 -6.56 0.73 9.19
N LEU A 100 -6.83 -0.22 8.31
CA LEU A 100 -6.45 -0.16 6.90
C LEU A 100 -7.53 0.51 6.06
N PHE A 101 -7.13 1.53 5.29
CA PHE A 101 -7.95 2.23 4.31
C PHE A 101 -7.37 2.06 2.90
N PRO A 102 -7.89 1.12 2.10
CA PRO A 102 -7.37 0.86 0.77
C PRO A 102 -7.73 1.93 -0.27
N GLY A 103 -6.95 1.97 -1.36
CA GLY A 103 -7.22 2.83 -2.51
C GLY A 103 -8.44 2.41 -3.34
N HIS A 104 -8.83 1.14 -3.23
CA HIS A 104 -10.01 0.57 -3.90
C HIS A 104 -10.74 -0.41 -2.99
N ASP A 105 -12.06 -0.48 -3.12
CA ASP A 105 -12.89 -1.42 -2.38
C ASP A 105 -13.16 -2.70 -3.18
N TYR A 106 -12.70 -3.83 -2.64
CA TYR A 106 -12.96 -5.18 -3.13
C TYR A 106 -13.36 -6.14 -2.01
N GLY A 107 -13.52 -5.62 -0.79
CA GLY A 107 -13.72 -6.39 0.43
C GLY A 107 -15.20 -6.57 0.76
N SER A 108 -15.47 -7.25 1.86
CA SER A 108 -16.81 -7.28 2.46
C SER A 108 -17.12 -6.01 3.27
N LYS A 109 -16.08 -5.20 3.55
CA LYS A 109 -16.12 -3.96 4.31
C LYS A 109 -15.14 -2.96 3.70
N PRO A 110 -15.37 -1.65 3.86
CA PRO A 110 -14.50 -0.60 3.33
C PRO A 110 -13.16 -0.47 4.08
N TYR A 111 -13.08 -0.96 5.31
CA TYR A 111 -11.87 -0.95 6.15
C TYR A 111 -11.93 -2.07 7.20
N CYS A 112 -10.77 -2.47 7.72
CA CYS A 112 -10.64 -3.32 8.91
C CYS A 112 -9.25 -3.11 9.54
N SER A 113 -9.03 -3.65 10.74
CA SER A 113 -7.70 -3.65 11.36
C SER A 113 -6.71 -4.55 10.62
N ILE A 114 -5.41 -4.35 10.85
CA ILE A 114 -4.35 -5.26 10.36
C ILE A 114 -4.62 -6.68 10.86
N GLU A 115 -4.94 -6.84 12.15
CA GLU A 115 -5.19 -8.15 12.75
C GLU A 115 -6.33 -8.91 12.04
N GLU A 116 -7.45 -8.22 11.80
CA GLU A 116 -8.59 -8.78 11.08
C GLU A 116 -8.23 -9.13 9.64
N ASN A 117 -7.46 -8.27 8.97
CA ASN A 117 -7.09 -8.48 7.57
C ASN A 117 -6.22 -9.72 7.39
N ILE A 118 -5.26 -9.93 8.29
CA ILE A 118 -4.42 -11.13 8.32
C ILE A 118 -5.30 -12.39 8.45
N LYS A 119 -6.28 -12.39 9.36
CA LYS A 119 -7.16 -13.56 9.59
C LYS A 119 -7.97 -13.97 8.35
N ILE A 120 -8.34 -13.00 7.51
CA ILE A 120 -9.21 -13.26 6.35
C ILE A 120 -8.46 -13.39 5.02
N SER A 121 -7.16 -13.08 4.96
CA SER A 121 -6.38 -13.10 3.73
C SER A 121 -5.37 -14.23 3.71
N PRO A 122 -5.54 -15.26 2.86
CA PRO A 122 -4.51 -16.27 2.65
C PRO A 122 -3.17 -15.68 2.19
N LEU A 123 -3.18 -14.54 1.49
CA LEU A 123 -1.95 -13.86 1.04
C LEU A 123 -1.18 -13.23 2.20
N LEU A 124 -1.84 -12.87 3.30
CA LEU A 124 -1.22 -12.27 4.50
C LEU A 124 -0.87 -13.32 5.57
N GLN A 125 -0.99 -14.61 5.22
CA GLN A 125 -0.67 -15.77 6.05
C GLN A 125 0.40 -16.65 5.38
N ALA A 126 1.22 -16.07 4.52
CA ALA A 126 2.32 -16.79 3.90
C ALA A 126 3.41 -17.08 4.94
N GLU A 127 4.00 -18.27 4.86
CA GLU A 127 5.07 -18.70 5.78
C GLU A 127 6.39 -17.99 5.48
N ASP A 128 6.66 -17.73 4.20
CA ASP A 128 7.84 -17.03 3.71
C ASP A 128 7.56 -16.34 2.35
N GLU A 129 8.59 -15.75 1.76
CA GLU A 129 8.53 -15.05 0.48
C GLU A 129 8.12 -15.98 -0.68
N ASP A 130 8.60 -17.22 -0.70
CA ASP A 130 8.32 -18.17 -1.78
C ASP A 130 6.87 -18.69 -1.68
N ASP A 131 6.36 -18.94 -0.47
CA ASP A 131 4.95 -19.25 -0.24
C ASP A 131 4.05 -18.06 -0.67
N PHE A 132 4.45 -16.82 -0.38
CA PHE A 132 3.71 -15.65 -0.84
C PHE A 132 3.64 -15.58 -2.37
N VAL A 133 4.78 -15.79 -3.06
CA VAL A 133 4.84 -15.82 -4.53
C VAL A 133 3.92 -16.92 -5.07
N PHE A 134 3.98 -18.12 -4.51
CA PHE A 134 3.11 -19.23 -4.91
C PHE A 134 1.62 -18.91 -4.72
N ARG A 135 1.23 -18.37 -3.56
CA ARG A 135 -0.16 -17.99 -3.28
C ARG A 135 -0.65 -16.87 -4.20
N MET A 136 0.21 -15.92 -4.54
CA MET A 136 -0.09 -14.86 -5.51
C MET A 136 -0.34 -15.43 -6.91
N GLU A 137 0.48 -16.38 -7.37
CA GLU A 137 0.23 -17.06 -8.66
C GLU A 137 -1.11 -17.81 -8.67
N GLU A 138 -1.41 -18.57 -7.61
CA GLU A 138 -2.67 -19.29 -7.46
C GLU A 138 -3.88 -18.35 -7.42
N TYR A 139 -3.74 -17.23 -6.71
CA TYR A 139 -4.76 -16.19 -6.64
C TYR A 139 -5.06 -15.62 -8.03
N GLU A 140 -4.04 -15.30 -8.82
CA GLU A 140 -4.20 -14.77 -10.17
C GLU A 140 -4.82 -15.79 -11.14
N ARG A 141 -4.44 -17.08 -11.05
CA ARG A 141 -5.04 -18.15 -11.88
C ARG A 141 -6.55 -18.27 -11.66
N ARG A 142 -7.02 -18.23 -10.40
CA ARG A 142 -8.43 -18.39 -10.03
C ARG A 142 -9.32 -17.21 -10.41
N ARG A 143 -8.76 -16.07 -10.80
CA ARG A 143 -9.54 -14.91 -11.25
C ARG A 143 -9.91 -14.96 -12.73
N ILE A 144 -9.23 -15.79 -13.51
CA ILE A 144 -9.41 -15.91 -14.96
C ILE A 144 -10.42 -17.04 -15.30
N SER A 145 -10.66 -17.95 -14.35
CA SER A 145 -11.69 -19.00 -14.41
C SER A 145 -13.06 -18.50 -13.97
#